data_AF-A0A5N7ASD0-F1
#
_entry.id   AF-A0A5N7ASD0-F1
#
_cell.length_a   1.000
_cell.length_b   1.000
_cell.length_c   1.000
_cell.angle_alpha   90.00
_cell.angle_beta   90.00
_cell.angle_gamma   90.00
#
_symmetry.space_group_name_H-M   'P 1'
#
loop_
_entity.id
_entity.type
_entity.pdbx_description
1 polymer ?
#
loop_
_entity_poly.entity_id
_entity_poly.type
_entity_poly.pdbx_seq_one_letter_code
_entity_poly.pdbx_strand_id
1 'polypeptide(L)'
;MAGRSRTRLLFTLATPPLLVGYGTHVWLDSLEARYPPIAPDRSSTELLQTPANPVTQHVPHIDIYAARIRLRDLQARSNNPTEKPTKQDLNVAWAQSLLNCSALRFESKVVGLFAKGRFDPGDLGTTPAAFSPDPETGAPRELVNGAMAVLRPPVGDEPLLVKWAVPDAPRRFFEVIARWGYPWRLMTGGRHEMSVEGPFDGEGDEESLGPFVEVRFASAHTYEIVPEEGALSQQKTIPKWAARLHRGYARFLLDTTVKELVEGTK
;
A
#
# COMPACT_ATOMS: atom_id res chain seq x y z
N MET A 1 -12.80 22.10 48.92
CA MET A 1 -11.76 21.22 48.33
C MET A 1 -12.22 20.65 46.97
N ALA A 2 -12.44 21.48 45.94
CA ALA A 2 -13.01 21.03 44.64
C ALA A 2 -12.03 21.12 43.44
N GLY A 3 -10.83 21.71 43.60
CA GLY A 3 -9.88 21.94 42.50
C GLY A 3 -9.02 20.75 42.09
N ARG A 4 -8.70 19.83 43.02
CA ARG A 4 -7.78 18.68 42.75
C ARG A 4 -8.40 17.58 41.88
N SER A 5 -9.72 17.45 41.86
CA SER A 5 -10.45 16.42 41.11
C SER A 5 -10.51 16.72 39.61
N ARG A 6 -10.73 17.99 39.24
CA ARG A 6 -10.82 18.42 37.83
C ARG A 6 -9.48 18.34 37.10
N THR A 7 -8.39 18.70 37.77
CA THR A 7 -7.03 18.63 37.19
C THR A 7 -6.62 17.19 36.92
N ARG A 8 -6.89 16.25 37.85
CA ARG A 8 -6.63 14.82 37.62
C ARG A 8 -7.47 14.24 36.49
N LEU A 9 -8.76 14.62 36.42
CA LEU A 9 -9.66 14.18 35.34
C LEU A 9 -9.19 14.68 33.96
N LEU A 10 -8.76 15.94 33.87
CA LEU A 10 -8.19 16.51 32.65
C LEU A 10 -6.90 15.80 32.24
N PHE A 11 -6.00 15.51 33.19
CA PHE A 11 -4.79 14.74 32.89
C PHE A 11 -5.12 13.31 32.45
N THR A 12 -6.05 12.62 33.09
CA THR A 12 -6.44 11.25 32.69
C THR A 12 -7.11 11.21 31.32
N LEU A 13 -7.81 12.27 30.92
CA LEU A 13 -8.45 12.36 29.60
C LEU A 13 -7.49 12.83 28.50
N ALA A 14 -6.54 13.70 28.82
CA ALA A 14 -5.59 14.26 27.85
C ALA A 14 -4.35 13.38 27.63
N THR A 15 -3.92 12.62 28.65
CA THR A 15 -2.69 11.81 28.56
C THR A 15 -2.79 10.71 27.50
N PRO A 16 -3.87 9.90 27.41
CA PRO A 16 -3.91 8.83 26.41
C PRO A 16 -3.86 9.33 24.96
N PRO A 17 -4.65 10.35 24.53
CA PRO A 17 -4.53 10.91 23.19
C PRO A 17 -3.14 11.50 22.89
N LEU A 18 -2.51 12.15 23.87
CA LEU A 18 -1.16 12.70 23.71
C LEU A 18 -0.11 11.61 23.55
N LEU A 19 -0.17 10.55 24.35
CA LEU A 19 0.75 9.42 24.25
C LEU A 19 0.57 8.67 22.93
N VAL A 20 -0.68 8.46 22.49
CA VAL A 20 -0.98 7.85 21.18
C VAL A 20 -0.43 8.73 20.07
N GLY A 21 -0.72 10.03 20.07
CA GLY A 21 -0.24 10.97 19.05
C GLY A 21 1.28 11.04 18.98
N TYR A 22 1.96 11.14 20.13
CA TYR A 22 3.42 11.16 20.20
C TYR A 22 4.04 9.82 19.76
N GLY A 23 3.50 8.70 20.25
CA GLY A 23 3.94 7.36 19.87
C GLY A 23 3.80 7.11 18.36
N THR A 24 2.66 7.49 17.78
CA THR A 24 2.45 7.45 16.33
C THR A 24 3.45 8.32 15.59
N HIS A 25 3.73 9.54 16.07
CA HIS A 25 4.73 10.41 15.44
C HIS A 25 6.13 9.80 15.42
N VAL A 26 6.62 9.31 16.56
CA VAL A 26 7.96 8.68 16.67
C VAL A 26 8.05 7.42 15.81
N TRP A 27 6.97 6.62 15.80
CA TRP A 27 6.89 5.42 14.97
C TRP A 27 6.91 5.75 13.48
N LEU A 28 6.17 6.78 13.04
CA LEU A 28 6.21 7.28 11.67
C LEU A 28 7.59 7.81 11.29
N ASP A 29 8.25 8.58 12.15
CA ASP A 29 9.61 9.09 11.91
C ASP A 29 10.60 7.93 11.71
N SER A 30 10.49 6.88 12.52
CA SER A 30 11.32 5.68 12.39
C SER A 30 11.11 4.97 11.04
N LEU A 31 9.86 4.85 10.59
CA LEU A 31 9.55 4.27 9.27
C LEU A 31 10.02 5.17 8.12
N GLU A 32 9.82 6.48 8.24
CA GLU A 32 10.27 7.46 7.25
C GLU A 32 11.79 7.44 7.08
N ALA A 33 12.53 7.25 8.17
CA ALA A 33 13.99 7.10 8.15
C ALA A 33 14.45 5.77 7.54
N ARG A 34 13.76 4.65 7.82
CA ARG A 34 14.11 3.33 7.26
C ARG A 34 13.76 3.18 5.78
N TYR A 35 12.67 3.80 5.35
CA TYR A 35 12.11 3.66 4.00
C TYR A 35 11.90 5.04 3.38
N PRO A 36 12.97 5.71 2.90
CA PRO A 36 12.84 6.99 2.23
C PRO A 36 12.02 6.86 0.92
N PRO A 37 11.32 7.92 0.50
CA PRO A 37 10.59 7.91 -0.76
C PRO A 37 11.54 7.87 -1.96
N ILE A 38 11.18 7.11 -3.00
CA ILE A 38 11.93 7.00 -4.25
C ILE A 38 11.19 7.78 -5.35
N ALA A 39 11.96 8.36 -6.28
CA ALA A 39 11.40 9.13 -7.38
C ALA A 39 10.63 8.23 -8.37
N PRO A 40 9.40 8.60 -8.77
CA PRO A 40 8.54 7.74 -9.60
C PRO A 40 8.97 7.63 -11.05
N ASP A 41 9.78 8.57 -11.55
CA ASP A 41 10.25 8.65 -12.94
C ASP A 41 11.10 7.44 -13.37
N ARG A 42 11.77 6.76 -12.41
CA ARG A 42 12.64 5.62 -12.69
C ARG A 42 12.18 4.30 -12.10
N SER A 43 11.17 4.34 -11.23
CA SER A 43 10.84 3.20 -10.35
C SER A 43 9.38 2.77 -10.40
N SER A 44 8.57 3.35 -11.30
CA SER A 44 7.17 2.96 -11.52
C SER A 44 6.82 2.80 -12.98
N THR A 45 5.76 2.04 -13.26
CA THR A 45 5.20 1.96 -14.61
C THR A 45 4.26 3.13 -14.93
N GLU A 46 4.12 3.46 -16.22
CA GLU A 46 3.22 4.53 -16.70
C GLU A 46 1.76 4.32 -16.25
N LEU A 47 1.32 3.06 -16.18
CA LEU A 47 -0.02 2.70 -15.72
C LEU A 47 -0.26 3.03 -14.24
N LEU A 48 0.78 3.10 -13.42
CA LEU A 48 0.65 3.56 -12.04
C LEU A 48 0.33 5.07 -11.99
N GLN A 49 0.95 5.84 -12.88
CA GLN A 49 0.84 7.30 -12.92
C GLN A 49 -0.44 7.78 -13.62
N THR A 50 -0.99 6.95 -14.51
CA THR A 50 -2.15 7.31 -15.33
C THR A 50 -3.46 6.95 -14.63
N PRO A 51 -4.35 7.92 -14.34
CA PRO A 51 -5.65 7.65 -13.75
C PRO A 51 -6.57 6.89 -14.71
N ALA A 52 -7.70 6.40 -14.22
CA ALA A 52 -8.58 5.55 -15.05
C ALA A 52 -9.27 6.39 -16.14
N ASN A 53 -9.56 7.64 -15.80
CA ASN A 53 -10.02 8.64 -16.74
C ASN A 53 -9.14 9.91 -16.63
N PRO A 54 -8.15 10.12 -17.50
CA PRO A 54 -7.26 11.29 -17.44
C PRO A 54 -7.95 12.61 -17.77
N VAL A 55 -9.18 12.59 -18.29
CA VAL A 55 -9.98 13.80 -18.54
C VAL A 55 -10.64 14.29 -17.26
N THR A 56 -11.09 13.38 -16.40
CA THR A 56 -11.86 13.72 -15.19
C THR A 56 -11.09 13.50 -13.90
N GLN A 57 -9.93 12.85 -13.95
CA GLN A 57 -9.15 12.48 -12.77
C GLN A 57 -7.68 12.83 -12.94
N HIS A 58 -7.01 12.97 -11.80
CA HIS A 58 -5.57 13.20 -11.74
C HIS A 58 -4.93 12.45 -10.56
N VAL A 59 -3.62 12.30 -10.62
CA VAL A 59 -2.80 11.59 -9.62
C VAL A 59 -1.75 12.56 -9.07
N PRO A 60 -2.06 13.33 -8.01
CA PRO A 60 -1.14 14.35 -7.49
C PRO A 60 0.01 13.75 -6.66
N HIS A 61 -0.13 12.51 -6.18
CA HIS A 61 0.82 11.88 -5.28
C HIS A 61 1.08 10.44 -5.71
N ILE A 62 2.36 10.14 -5.89
CA ILE A 62 2.88 8.79 -6.14
C ILE A 62 3.98 8.57 -5.11
N ASP A 63 3.81 7.55 -4.30
CA ASP A 63 4.66 7.23 -3.17
C ASP A 63 5.27 5.85 -3.40
N ILE A 64 6.60 5.76 -3.51
CA ILE A 64 7.33 4.50 -3.74
C ILE A 64 8.31 4.28 -2.61
N TYR A 65 8.28 3.08 -2.04
CA TYR A 65 9.20 2.64 -0.98
C TYR A 65 9.85 1.34 -1.37
N ALA A 66 11.13 1.18 -1.04
CA ALA A 66 11.89 -0.03 -1.34
C ALA A 66 12.60 -0.59 -0.11
N ALA A 67 12.88 -1.88 -0.15
CA ALA A 67 13.70 -2.58 0.82
C ALA A 67 14.61 -3.59 0.10
N ARG A 68 15.86 -3.67 0.52
CA ARG A 68 16.81 -4.69 0.07
C ARG A 68 16.66 -5.94 0.94
N ILE A 69 16.44 -7.10 0.34
CA ILE A 69 16.36 -8.40 1.00
C ILE A 69 17.21 -9.43 0.25
N ARG A 70 17.55 -10.55 0.89
CA ARG A 70 18.26 -11.63 0.21
C ARG A 70 17.29 -12.37 -0.71
N LEU A 71 17.75 -12.77 -1.89
CA LEU A 71 16.94 -13.50 -2.86
C LEU A 71 16.33 -14.76 -2.24
N ARG A 72 17.12 -15.48 -1.43
CA ARG A 72 16.68 -16.70 -0.74
C ARG A 72 15.49 -16.48 0.20
N ASP A 73 15.39 -15.31 0.84
CA ASP A 73 14.30 -15.02 1.78
C ASP A 73 12.98 -14.85 1.01
N LEU A 74 13.03 -14.21 -0.16
CA LEU A 74 11.88 -14.07 -1.04
C LEU A 74 11.47 -15.42 -1.66
N GLN A 75 12.45 -16.22 -2.11
CA GLN A 75 12.22 -17.53 -2.69
C GLN A 75 11.67 -18.54 -1.68
N ALA A 76 12.03 -18.44 -0.40
CA ALA A 76 11.55 -19.35 0.64
C ALA A 76 10.01 -19.34 0.78
N ARG A 77 9.34 -18.27 0.34
CA ARG A 77 7.88 -18.18 0.30
C ARG A 77 7.27 -18.51 -1.06
N SER A 78 8.08 -18.75 -2.09
CA SER A 78 7.58 -19.22 -3.38
C SER A 78 7.22 -20.70 -3.28
N ASN A 79 6.05 -21.07 -3.82
CA ASN A 79 5.61 -22.46 -3.88
C ASN A 79 6.52 -23.33 -4.79
N ASN A 80 7.31 -22.72 -5.68
CA ASN A 80 8.23 -23.39 -6.60
C ASN A 80 9.61 -22.72 -6.57
N PRO A 81 10.48 -23.03 -5.58
CA PRO A 81 11.84 -22.51 -5.57
C PRO A 81 12.62 -23.10 -6.76
N THR A 82 12.77 -22.30 -7.80
CA THR A 82 13.57 -22.64 -8.99
C THR A 82 14.99 -22.11 -8.79
N GLU A 83 15.99 -22.87 -9.24
CA GLU A 83 17.42 -22.54 -9.11
C GLU A 83 17.78 -21.21 -9.83
N LYS A 84 17.01 -20.84 -10.85
CA LYS A 84 17.07 -19.53 -11.53
C LYS A 84 15.66 -18.95 -11.67
N PRO A 85 15.17 -18.16 -10.69
CA PRO A 85 13.84 -17.58 -10.75
C PRO A 85 13.78 -16.53 -11.87
N THR A 86 12.68 -16.52 -12.63
CA THR A 86 12.44 -15.43 -13.58
C THR A 86 12.01 -14.16 -12.83
N LYS A 87 12.14 -12.99 -13.47
CA LYS A 87 11.66 -11.73 -12.87
C LYS A 87 10.17 -11.75 -12.58
N GLN A 88 9.40 -12.44 -13.42
CA GLN A 88 7.98 -12.70 -13.20
C GLN A 88 7.76 -13.49 -11.90
N ASP A 89 8.53 -14.56 -11.66
CA ASP A 89 8.41 -15.36 -10.43
C ASP A 89 8.72 -14.52 -9.18
N LEU A 90 9.72 -13.63 -9.26
CA LEU A 90 10.05 -12.72 -8.17
C LEU A 90 8.94 -11.70 -7.90
N ASN A 91 8.36 -11.11 -8.96
CA ASN A 91 7.22 -10.20 -8.84
C ASN A 91 5.99 -10.91 -8.23
N VAL A 92 5.72 -12.16 -8.64
CA VAL A 92 4.64 -12.97 -8.06
C VAL A 92 4.91 -13.26 -6.58
N ALA A 93 6.11 -13.74 -6.24
CA ALA A 93 6.49 -14.07 -4.87
C ALA A 93 6.42 -12.84 -3.95
N TRP A 94 6.87 -11.69 -4.44
CA TRP A 94 6.79 -10.43 -3.70
C TRP A 94 5.34 -9.97 -3.49
N ALA A 95 4.54 -9.96 -4.55
CA ALA A 95 3.13 -9.61 -4.47
C ALA A 95 2.37 -10.50 -3.48
N GLN A 96 2.58 -11.82 -3.54
CA GLN A 96 1.99 -12.77 -2.59
C GLN A 96 2.46 -12.52 -1.16
N SER A 97 3.74 -12.25 -0.97
CA SER A 97 4.31 -11.97 0.36
C SER A 97 3.73 -10.70 0.97
N LEU A 98 3.59 -9.63 0.19
CA LEU A 98 3.02 -8.38 0.65
C LEU A 98 1.52 -8.53 0.93
N LEU A 99 0.76 -9.18 0.05
CA LEU A 99 -0.67 -9.37 0.24
C LEU A 99 -1.01 -10.31 1.42
N ASN A 100 -0.11 -11.24 1.73
CA ASN A 100 -0.30 -12.23 2.79
C ASN A 100 0.40 -11.87 4.12
N CYS A 101 0.97 -10.66 4.25
CA CYS A 101 1.59 -10.25 5.50
C CYS A 101 0.55 -10.16 6.64
N SER A 102 0.97 -10.30 7.88
CA SER A 102 0.04 -10.38 9.02
C SER A 102 -0.91 -9.18 9.12
N ALA A 103 -0.41 -7.97 8.87
CA ALA A 103 -1.20 -6.74 8.88
C ALA A 103 -2.30 -6.77 7.81
N LEU A 104 -1.95 -6.97 6.54
CA LEU A 104 -2.94 -6.97 5.46
C LEU A 104 -3.87 -8.18 5.51
N ARG A 105 -3.40 -9.34 5.98
CA ARG A 105 -4.23 -10.52 6.18
C ARG A 105 -5.29 -10.29 7.26
N PHE A 106 -4.94 -9.58 8.34
CA PHE A 106 -5.91 -9.20 9.36
C PHE A 106 -6.94 -8.21 8.80
N GLU A 107 -6.49 -7.17 8.11
CA GLU A 107 -7.39 -6.20 7.49
C GLU A 107 -8.32 -6.84 6.46
N SER A 108 -7.80 -7.74 5.64
CA SER A 108 -8.58 -8.50 4.67
C SER A 108 -9.72 -9.29 5.32
N LYS A 109 -9.48 -9.87 6.51
CA LYS A 109 -10.53 -10.57 7.29
C LYS A 109 -11.58 -9.62 7.83
N VAL A 110 -11.17 -8.43 8.28
CA VAL A 110 -12.08 -7.37 8.72
C VAL A 110 -12.93 -6.88 7.55
N VAL A 111 -12.32 -6.65 6.38
CA VAL A 111 -13.03 -6.31 5.14
C VAL A 111 -14.02 -7.42 4.79
N GLY A 112 -13.62 -8.70 4.84
CA GLY A 112 -14.51 -9.83 4.62
C GLY A 112 -15.70 -9.87 5.57
N LEU A 113 -15.48 -9.53 6.84
CA LEU A 113 -16.54 -9.47 7.85
C LEU A 113 -17.61 -8.42 7.49
N PHE A 114 -17.19 -7.24 7.05
CA PHE A 114 -18.12 -6.16 6.69
C PHE A 114 -18.73 -6.31 5.29
N ALA A 115 -17.97 -6.81 4.32
CA ALA A 115 -18.43 -6.93 2.93
C ALA A 115 -19.23 -8.21 2.68
N LYS A 116 -18.85 -9.32 3.30
CA LYS A 116 -19.39 -10.67 3.02
C LYS A 116 -19.94 -11.38 4.26
N GLY A 117 -19.87 -10.76 5.44
CA GLY A 117 -20.32 -11.37 6.70
C GLY A 117 -19.43 -12.50 7.22
N ARG A 118 -18.20 -12.66 6.70
CA ARG A 118 -17.29 -13.76 7.06
C ARG A 118 -15.90 -13.23 7.38
N PHE A 119 -15.33 -13.64 8.52
CA PHE A 119 -13.98 -13.25 8.94
C PHE A 119 -12.91 -14.07 8.20
N ASP A 120 -12.84 -13.89 6.88
CA ASP A 120 -11.97 -14.60 5.96
C ASP A 120 -11.20 -13.58 5.10
N PRO A 121 -9.89 -13.76 4.85
CA PRO A 121 -9.12 -12.78 4.09
C PRO A 121 -9.51 -12.72 2.60
N GLY A 122 -10.28 -13.69 2.11
CA GLY A 122 -10.57 -13.81 0.69
C GLY A 122 -9.32 -14.20 -0.11
N ASP A 123 -9.32 -13.84 -1.39
CA ASP A 123 -8.21 -14.14 -2.28
C ASP A 123 -7.04 -13.17 -2.10
N LEU A 124 -5.87 -13.72 -1.81
CA LEU A 124 -4.60 -12.99 -1.65
C LEU A 124 -3.60 -13.33 -2.76
N GLY A 125 -4.05 -13.98 -3.84
CA GLY A 125 -3.20 -14.41 -4.95
C GLY A 125 -2.40 -15.69 -4.68
N THR A 126 -2.76 -16.46 -3.65
CA THR A 126 -2.09 -17.71 -3.27
C THR A 126 -2.56 -18.93 -4.05
N THR A 127 -3.62 -18.79 -4.86
CA THR A 127 -4.13 -19.89 -5.69
C THR A 127 -3.17 -20.24 -6.84
N PRO A 128 -3.30 -21.43 -7.48
CA PRO A 128 -2.47 -21.80 -8.63
C PRO A 128 -2.56 -20.82 -9.82
N ALA A 129 -3.70 -20.15 -9.98
CA ALA A 129 -3.90 -19.13 -11.00
C ALA A 129 -3.32 -17.75 -10.61
N ALA A 130 -2.69 -17.63 -9.42
CA ALA A 130 -2.05 -16.43 -8.89
C ALA A 130 -2.89 -15.16 -9.08
N PHE A 131 -2.48 -14.28 -10.01
CA PHE A 131 -3.13 -13.00 -10.31
C PHE A 131 -3.81 -12.97 -11.68
N SER A 132 -3.84 -14.08 -12.40
CA SER A 132 -4.44 -14.16 -13.73
C SER A 132 -5.94 -13.85 -13.68
N PRO A 133 -6.49 -13.22 -14.75
CA PRO A 133 -7.92 -13.00 -14.85
C PRO A 133 -8.70 -14.33 -14.85
N ASP A 134 -10.00 -14.23 -14.60
CA ASP A 134 -10.89 -15.39 -14.65
C ASP A 134 -10.84 -16.05 -16.05
N PRO A 135 -10.57 -17.36 -16.15
CA PRO A 135 -10.43 -18.05 -17.44
C PRO A 135 -11.75 -18.19 -18.21
N GLU A 136 -12.90 -18.15 -17.52
CA GLU A 136 -14.22 -18.31 -18.14
C GLU A 136 -14.79 -16.96 -18.57
N THR A 137 -14.64 -15.93 -17.74
CA THR A 137 -15.26 -14.62 -17.96
C THR A 137 -14.29 -13.56 -18.51
N GLY A 138 -12.98 -13.79 -18.40
CA GLY A 138 -11.95 -12.78 -18.69
C GLY A 138 -11.97 -11.60 -17.72
N ALA A 139 -12.77 -11.66 -16.65
CA ALA A 139 -12.92 -10.58 -15.70
C ALA A 139 -11.62 -10.36 -14.90
N PRO A 140 -11.28 -9.11 -14.56
CA PRO A 140 -10.19 -8.80 -13.64
C PRO A 140 -10.37 -9.56 -12.32
N ARG A 141 -9.29 -10.18 -11.84
CA ARG A 141 -9.32 -10.92 -10.58
C ARG A 141 -9.51 -9.98 -9.40
N GLU A 142 -10.43 -10.32 -8.52
CA GLU A 142 -10.68 -9.60 -7.27
C GLU A 142 -9.83 -10.17 -6.13
N LEU A 143 -9.18 -9.29 -5.37
CA LEU A 143 -8.35 -9.60 -4.22
C LEU A 143 -8.93 -8.94 -2.97
N VAL A 144 -8.56 -9.43 -1.78
CA VAL A 144 -8.92 -8.82 -0.48
C VAL A 144 -10.44 -8.61 -0.39
N ASN A 145 -11.20 -9.68 -0.65
CA ASN A 145 -12.67 -9.66 -0.67
C ASN A 145 -13.30 -8.63 -1.64
N GLY A 146 -12.62 -8.29 -2.73
CA GLY A 146 -13.10 -7.32 -3.73
C GLY A 146 -12.69 -5.88 -3.44
N ALA A 147 -11.90 -5.64 -2.38
CA ALA A 147 -11.36 -4.31 -2.11
C ALA A 147 -10.32 -3.87 -3.16
N MET A 148 -9.63 -4.83 -3.78
CA MET A 148 -8.67 -4.58 -4.85
C MET A 148 -9.02 -5.43 -6.07
N ALA A 149 -8.82 -4.87 -7.26
CA ALA A 149 -8.94 -5.60 -8.52
C ALA A 149 -7.61 -5.55 -9.26
N VAL A 150 -7.18 -6.69 -9.82
CA VAL A 150 -5.97 -6.78 -10.63
C VAL A 150 -6.18 -6.00 -11.92
N LEU A 151 -5.43 -4.91 -12.11
CA LEU A 151 -5.42 -4.17 -13.36
C LEU A 151 -4.46 -4.83 -14.36
N ARG A 152 -3.32 -5.30 -13.86
CA ARG A 152 -2.32 -6.04 -14.63
C ARG A 152 -1.65 -7.09 -13.73
N PRO A 153 -1.64 -8.39 -14.11
CA PRO A 153 -0.87 -9.41 -13.40
C PRO A 153 0.64 -9.29 -13.71
N PRO A 154 1.52 -9.87 -12.88
CA PRO A 154 2.93 -9.98 -13.24
C PRO A 154 3.13 -10.78 -14.52
N VAL A 155 3.72 -10.17 -15.55
CA VAL A 155 4.03 -10.83 -16.83
C VAL A 155 5.38 -10.32 -17.33
N GLY A 156 6.32 -11.24 -17.56
CA GLY A 156 7.69 -10.88 -17.93
C GLY A 156 8.33 -9.99 -16.87
N ASP A 157 8.71 -8.77 -17.28
CA ASP A 157 9.33 -7.78 -16.39
C ASP A 157 8.32 -6.90 -15.66
N GLU A 158 7.05 -6.96 -16.05
CA GLU A 158 6.02 -6.09 -15.51
C GLU A 158 5.53 -6.56 -14.14
N PRO A 159 5.43 -5.67 -13.14
CA PRO A 159 4.98 -6.01 -11.79
C PRO A 159 3.45 -6.10 -11.68
N LEU A 160 2.98 -6.69 -10.57
CA LEU A 160 1.56 -6.68 -10.21
C LEU A 160 1.11 -5.23 -10.05
N LEU A 161 0.03 -4.87 -10.73
CA LEU A 161 -0.66 -3.60 -10.56
C LEU A 161 -2.12 -3.88 -10.20
N VAL A 162 -2.54 -3.39 -9.04
CA VAL A 162 -3.92 -3.48 -8.57
C VAL A 162 -4.53 -2.09 -8.48
N LYS A 163 -5.85 -2.01 -8.68
CA LYS A 163 -6.63 -0.80 -8.43
C LYS A 163 -7.59 -1.03 -7.27
N TRP A 164 -7.91 0.03 -6.57
CA TRP A 164 -8.92 0.05 -5.52
C TRP A 164 -9.75 1.32 -5.64
N ALA A 165 -10.97 1.29 -5.10
CA ALA A 165 -11.89 2.42 -5.18
C ALA A 165 -12.49 2.72 -3.81
N VAL A 166 -12.67 4.00 -3.53
CA VAL A 166 -13.49 4.48 -2.43
C VAL A 166 -14.95 4.49 -2.92
N PRO A 167 -15.90 3.96 -2.12
CA PRO A 167 -17.31 4.05 -2.48
C PRO A 167 -17.75 5.49 -2.76
N ASP A 168 -18.72 5.64 -3.66
CA ASP A 168 -19.16 6.96 -4.11
C ASP A 168 -19.75 7.82 -2.98
N ALA A 169 -20.42 7.21 -2.01
CA ALA A 169 -21.09 7.93 -0.91
C ALA A 169 -20.12 8.80 -0.07
N PRO A 170 -19.04 8.27 0.54
CA PRO A 170 -18.10 9.09 1.28
C PRO A 170 -17.40 10.11 0.38
N ARG A 171 -17.01 9.73 -0.84
CA ARG A 171 -16.42 10.66 -1.81
C ARG A 171 -17.33 11.87 -2.01
N ARG A 172 -18.56 11.65 -2.46
CA ARG A 172 -19.59 12.69 -2.73
C ARG A 172 -19.89 13.54 -1.50
N PHE A 173 -19.92 12.97 -0.30
CA PHE A 173 -20.08 13.74 0.93
C PHE A 173 -18.97 14.79 1.08
N PHE A 174 -17.70 14.40 0.90
CA PHE A 174 -16.57 15.32 0.94
C PHE A 174 -16.61 16.35 -0.20
N GLU A 175 -17.09 15.98 -1.39
CA GLU A 175 -17.29 16.94 -2.49
C GLU A 175 -18.33 18.00 -2.14
N VAL A 176 -19.44 17.60 -1.52
CA VAL A 176 -20.49 18.52 -1.09
C VAL A 176 -19.89 19.50 -0.09
N ILE A 177 -19.33 19.06 1.03
CA ILE A 177 -18.83 20.00 2.04
C ILE A 177 -17.64 20.84 1.53
N ALA A 178 -16.84 20.33 0.58
CA ALA A 178 -15.77 21.10 -0.07
C ALA A 178 -16.29 22.31 -0.84
N ARG A 179 -17.49 22.22 -1.45
CA ARG A 179 -18.16 23.36 -2.10
C ARG A 179 -18.61 24.42 -1.09
N TRP A 180 -18.81 24.05 0.18
CA TRP A 180 -19.18 24.95 1.27
C TRP A 180 -17.96 25.49 2.05
N GLY A 181 -16.75 25.35 1.48
CA GLY A 181 -15.53 25.89 2.05
C GLY A 181 -14.69 24.88 2.85
N TYR A 182 -15.08 23.61 2.92
CA TYR A 182 -14.20 22.58 3.48
C TYR A 182 -12.91 22.46 2.63
N PRO A 183 -11.71 22.45 3.25
CA PRO A 183 -10.46 22.64 2.52
C PRO A 183 -9.88 21.36 1.91
N TRP A 184 -10.53 20.20 2.09
CA TRP A 184 -9.98 18.91 1.68
C TRP A 184 -10.95 18.11 0.80
N ARG A 185 -10.39 17.18 0.02
CA ARG A 185 -11.12 16.20 -0.79
C ARG A 185 -10.75 14.79 -0.37
N LEU A 186 -11.69 13.87 -0.52
CA LEU A 186 -11.40 12.45 -0.45
C LEU A 186 -10.99 11.93 -1.83
N MET A 187 -10.02 11.01 -1.86
CA MET A 187 -9.64 10.30 -3.08
C MET A 187 -10.79 9.43 -3.60
N THR A 188 -10.86 9.27 -4.92
CA THR A 188 -11.79 8.31 -5.57
C THR A 188 -11.27 6.88 -5.43
N GLY A 189 -9.97 6.72 -5.23
CA GLY A 189 -9.32 5.42 -5.13
C GLY A 189 -7.84 5.54 -5.39
N GLY A 190 -7.25 4.46 -5.88
CA GLY A 190 -5.84 4.46 -6.20
C GLY A 190 -5.38 3.19 -6.89
N ARG A 191 -4.07 3.12 -7.06
CA ARG A 191 -3.37 1.96 -7.58
C ARG A 191 -2.23 1.59 -6.65
N HIS A 192 -1.96 0.30 -6.54
CA HIS A 192 -0.77 -0.21 -5.89
C HIS A 192 0.03 -1.05 -6.87
N GLU A 193 1.35 -0.86 -6.86
CA GLU A 193 2.28 -1.65 -7.65
C GLU A 193 3.27 -2.36 -6.72
N MET A 194 3.47 -3.66 -6.95
CA MET A 194 4.40 -4.50 -6.20
C MET A 194 5.49 -4.99 -7.16
N SER A 195 6.66 -4.36 -7.13
CA SER A 195 7.74 -4.64 -8.07
C SER A 195 9.02 -5.14 -7.38
N VAL A 196 9.80 -5.92 -8.12
CA VAL A 196 11.12 -6.40 -7.71
C VAL A 196 12.17 -5.97 -8.72
N GLU A 197 13.28 -5.46 -8.23
CA GLU A 197 14.50 -5.23 -9.00
C GLU A 197 15.62 -6.18 -8.57
N GLY A 198 16.52 -6.49 -9.50
CA GLY A 198 17.58 -7.49 -9.34
C GLY A 198 17.22 -8.81 -10.04
N PRO A 199 17.90 -9.92 -9.67
CA PRO A 199 18.89 -10.01 -8.59
C PRO A 199 20.18 -9.23 -8.86
N PHE A 200 20.87 -8.84 -7.79
CA PHE A 200 22.19 -8.22 -7.81
C PHE A 200 23.09 -8.82 -6.73
N ASP A 201 24.41 -8.82 -6.97
CA ASP A 201 25.37 -9.36 -6.03
C ASP A 201 25.52 -8.46 -4.78
N GLY A 202 26.01 -9.05 -3.69
CA GLY A 202 26.42 -8.28 -2.52
C GLY A 202 27.68 -7.48 -2.81
N GLU A 203 27.86 -6.34 -2.14
CA GLU A 203 29.10 -5.55 -2.24
C GLU A 203 29.85 -5.62 -0.90
N GLY A 204 31.18 -5.73 -0.97
CA GLY A 204 32.04 -5.76 0.22
C GLY A 204 31.71 -6.92 1.17
N ASP A 205 31.47 -6.61 2.43
CA ASP A 205 31.18 -7.62 3.47
C ASP A 205 29.87 -8.41 3.20
N GLU A 206 28.98 -7.89 2.35
CA GLU A 206 27.73 -8.54 1.97
C GLU A 206 27.85 -9.49 0.76
N GLU A 207 29.01 -9.56 0.10
CA GLU A 207 29.21 -10.41 -1.10
C GLU A 207 28.86 -11.88 -0.82
N SER A 208 29.24 -12.38 0.36
CA SER A 208 28.92 -13.74 0.82
C SER A 208 27.45 -13.97 1.22
N LEU A 209 26.67 -12.90 1.37
CA LEU A 209 25.26 -12.94 1.78
C LEU A 209 24.28 -12.81 0.61
N GLY A 210 24.79 -12.45 -0.57
CA GLY A 210 24.03 -12.34 -1.80
C GLY A 210 23.63 -13.68 -2.43
N PRO A 211 22.88 -13.66 -3.53
CA PRO A 211 22.37 -12.47 -4.22
C PRO A 211 21.21 -11.79 -3.46
N PHE A 212 21.01 -10.51 -3.74
CA PHE A 212 19.97 -9.65 -3.17
C PHE A 212 18.95 -9.23 -4.22
N VAL A 213 17.79 -8.82 -3.74
CA VAL A 213 16.74 -8.17 -4.54
C VAL A 213 16.25 -6.93 -3.83
N GLU A 214 15.79 -5.95 -4.60
CA GLU A 214 15.10 -4.78 -4.08
C GLU A 214 13.60 -4.95 -4.30
N VAL A 215 12.85 -5.08 -3.21
CA VAL A 215 11.39 -5.17 -3.25
C VAL A 215 10.77 -3.81 -3.04
N ARG A 216 9.77 -3.46 -3.85
CA ARG A 216 9.15 -2.14 -3.87
C ARG A 216 7.65 -2.22 -3.66
N PHE A 217 7.12 -1.29 -2.87
CA PHE A 217 5.69 -1.03 -2.77
C PHE A 217 5.42 0.42 -3.18
N ALA A 218 4.63 0.58 -4.24
CA ALA A 218 4.24 1.88 -4.75
C ALA A 218 2.73 2.10 -4.61
N SER A 219 2.34 3.34 -4.32
CA SER A 219 0.95 3.76 -4.17
C SER A 219 0.69 5.06 -4.90
N ALA A 220 -0.37 5.10 -5.68
CA ALA A 220 -0.83 6.27 -6.41
C ALA A 220 -2.27 6.59 -6.04
N HIS A 221 -2.53 7.81 -5.57
CA HIS A 221 -3.87 8.25 -5.18
C HIS A 221 -4.55 8.99 -6.32
N THR A 222 -5.77 8.59 -6.65
CA THR A 222 -6.56 9.20 -7.73
C THR A 222 -7.64 10.11 -7.13
N TYR A 223 -7.76 11.32 -7.68
CA TYR A 223 -8.75 12.31 -7.30
C TYR A 223 -9.52 12.80 -8.53
N GLU A 224 -10.81 13.09 -8.36
CA GLU A 224 -11.57 13.82 -9.38
C GLU A 224 -11.01 15.23 -9.58
N ILE A 225 -11.04 15.70 -10.83
CA ILE A 225 -10.77 17.08 -11.22
C ILE A 225 -12.06 17.86 -11.05
N VAL A 226 -11.95 19.00 -10.38
CA VAL A 226 -13.05 19.91 -10.08
C VAL A 226 -12.76 21.23 -10.75
N PRO A 227 -13.48 21.58 -11.84
CA PRO A 227 -13.19 22.78 -12.61
C PRO A 227 -13.20 24.06 -11.76
N GLU A 228 -14.08 24.13 -10.75
CA GLU A 228 -14.21 25.29 -9.87
C GLU A 228 -13.01 25.49 -8.93
N GLU A 229 -12.18 24.46 -8.72
CA GLU A 229 -10.97 24.53 -7.89
C GLU A 229 -9.74 25.03 -8.66
N GLY A 230 -9.85 25.20 -9.99
CA GLY A 230 -8.80 25.77 -10.84
C GLY A 230 -7.77 24.75 -11.33
N ALA A 231 -6.50 25.14 -11.40
CA ALA A 231 -5.43 24.33 -11.97
C ALA A 231 -5.18 23.03 -11.15
N LEU A 232 -4.53 22.03 -11.75
CA LEU A 232 -4.25 20.74 -11.08
C LEU A 232 -3.49 20.89 -9.75
N SER A 233 -2.59 21.88 -9.63
CA SER A 233 -1.85 22.15 -8.39
C SER A 233 -2.70 22.79 -7.28
N GLN A 234 -3.89 23.29 -7.63
CA GLN A 234 -4.84 23.93 -6.71
C GLN A 234 -5.97 22.98 -6.29
N GLN A 235 -6.09 21.82 -6.96
CA GLN A 235 -7.07 20.81 -6.62
C GLN A 235 -6.88 20.37 -5.17
N LYS A 236 -7.99 20.31 -4.43
CA LYS A 236 -7.97 19.91 -3.04
C LYS A 236 -7.62 18.43 -2.93
N THR A 237 -6.89 18.08 -1.89
CA THR A 237 -6.56 16.69 -1.53
C THR A 237 -6.87 16.45 -0.06
N ILE A 238 -6.57 15.25 0.45
CA ILE A 238 -6.64 15.00 1.90
C ILE A 238 -5.68 15.90 2.69
N PRO A 239 -5.90 16.12 4.00
CA PRO A 239 -4.96 16.84 4.85
C PRO A 239 -3.57 16.20 4.86
N LYS A 240 -2.52 17.02 5.03
CA LYS A 240 -1.12 16.55 5.07
C LYS A 240 -0.86 15.47 6.13
N TRP A 241 -1.50 15.56 7.30
CA TRP A 241 -1.35 14.56 8.36
C TRP A 241 -1.99 13.21 7.97
N ALA A 242 -3.13 13.24 7.28
CA ALA A 242 -3.78 12.03 6.76
C ALA A 242 -2.92 11.41 5.64
N ALA A 243 -2.36 12.25 4.76
CA ALA A 243 -1.42 11.79 3.75
C ALA A 243 -0.17 11.15 4.37
N ARG A 244 0.35 11.74 5.45
CA ARG A 244 1.48 11.19 6.21
C ARG A 244 1.13 9.84 6.83
N LEU A 245 -0.03 9.69 7.45
CA LEU A 245 -0.50 8.41 7.99
C LEU A 245 -0.63 7.35 6.89
N HIS A 246 -1.22 7.71 5.74
CA HIS A 246 -1.37 6.78 4.62
C HIS A 246 -0.01 6.31 4.09
N ARG A 247 0.93 7.24 3.93
CA ARG A 247 2.33 6.94 3.55
C ARG A 247 3.06 6.11 4.61
N GLY A 248 2.80 6.36 5.89
CA GLY A 248 3.31 5.59 7.01
C GLY A 248 2.80 4.16 7.02
N TYR A 249 1.50 3.99 6.73
CA TYR A 249 0.87 2.69 6.59
C TYR A 249 1.47 1.88 5.43
N ALA A 250 1.71 2.50 4.28
CA ALA A 250 2.42 1.86 3.16
C ALA A 250 3.82 1.37 3.56
N ARG A 251 4.59 2.19 4.29
CA ARG A 251 5.90 1.78 4.83
C ARG A 251 5.79 0.68 5.87
N PHE A 252 4.76 0.71 6.71
CA PHE A 252 4.50 -0.32 7.70
C PHE A 252 4.20 -1.67 7.05
N LEU A 253 3.43 -1.70 5.97
CA LEU A 253 3.20 -2.93 5.20
C LEU A 253 4.53 -3.48 4.66
N LEU A 254 5.34 -2.63 4.03
CA LEU A 254 6.67 -3.01 3.54
C LEU A 254 7.57 -3.56 4.66
N ASP A 255 7.68 -2.84 5.78
CA ASP A 255 8.48 -3.22 6.96
C ASP A 255 8.02 -4.56 7.55
N THR A 256 6.70 -4.75 7.67
CA THR A 256 6.11 -5.99 8.20
C THR A 256 6.42 -7.16 7.28
N THR A 257 6.18 -7.02 5.98
CA THR A 257 6.46 -8.08 5.00
C THR A 257 7.95 -8.45 4.99
N VAL A 258 8.85 -7.45 4.98
CA VAL A 258 10.30 -7.69 4.99
C VAL A 258 10.73 -8.44 6.25
N LYS A 259 10.25 -8.02 7.43
CA LYS A 259 10.54 -8.73 8.69
C LYS A 259 10.03 -10.16 8.67
N GLU A 260 8.82 -10.39 8.19
CA GLU A 260 8.25 -11.74 8.08
C GLU A 260 8.99 -12.63 7.07
N LEU A 261 9.62 -12.05 6.04
CA LEU A 261 10.48 -12.77 5.10
C LEU A 261 11.84 -13.12 5.71
N VAL A 262 12.46 -12.19 6.45
CA VAL A 262 13.81 -12.35 7.00
C VAL A 262 13.81 -13.21 8.28
N GLU A 263 12.84 -13.02 9.15
CA GLU A 263 12.75 -13.70 10.46
C GLU A 263 11.92 -14.99 10.41
N GLY A 264 11.16 -15.19 9.32
CA GLY A 264 10.13 -16.23 9.20
C GLY A 264 8.84 -15.86 9.96
N THR A 265 7.69 -16.32 9.46
CA THR A 265 6.44 -16.24 10.26
C THR A 265 6.57 -17.18 11.45
N LYS A 266 6.57 -16.64 12.67
CA LYS A 266 6.29 -17.44 13.87
C LYS A 266 4.84 -17.92 13.89
#